data_AF-A0A6L3XT38-F1
#
_entry.id   AF-A0A6L3XT38-F1
#
_cell.length_a   1.000
_cell.length_b   1.000
_cell.length_c   1.000
_cell.angle_alpha   90.00
_cell.angle_beta   90.00
_cell.angle_gamma   90.00
#
_symmetry.space_group_name_H-M   'P 1'
#
loop_
_entity.id
_entity.type
_entity.pdbx_description
1 polymer ?
#
loop_
_entity_poly.entity_id
_entity_poly.type
_entity_poly.pdbx_seq_one_letter_code
_entity_poly.pdbx_strand_id
1 'polypeptide(L)'
;IMPYEKDFCASCNRLRVSSVGKLHLCLFGDGGVDLRDLLEDDAQQDALEARISEALTHKKQTHFLHQGNTGITQNLSYIGG
;
A
#
# COMPACT_ATOMS: atom_id res chain seq x y z
N ILE A 1 -5.12 -10.68 14.15
CA ILE A 1 -3.78 -10.13 13.84
C ILE A 1 -3.81 -8.64 14.14
N MET A 2 -2.97 -8.15 15.05
CA MET A 2 -2.95 -6.75 15.49
C MET A 2 -1.89 -5.98 14.67
N PRO A 3 -2.26 -4.90 13.95
CA PRO A 3 -1.37 -4.19 13.03
C PRO A 3 -0.23 -3.38 13.71
N TYR A 4 -0.15 -3.42 15.04
CA TYR A 4 0.81 -2.67 15.87
C TYR A 4 1.91 -3.55 16.49
N GLU A 5 1.90 -4.86 16.23
CA GLU A 5 2.96 -5.76 16.69
C GLU A 5 4.28 -5.45 15.99
N LYS A 6 5.38 -5.46 16.77
CA LYS A 6 6.73 -5.04 16.34
C LYS A 6 7.25 -5.81 15.11
N ASP A 7 6.73 -7.02 14.87
CA ASP A 7 7.12 -7.91 13.77
C ASP A 7 6.01 -8.16 12.74
N PHE A 8 4.86 -7.49 12.84
CA PHE A 8 3.76 -7.66 11.89
C PHE A 8 4.22 -7.36 10.45
N CYS A 9 5.06 -6.33 10.28
CA CYS A 9 5.57 -5.94 8.96
C CYS A 9 6.44 -7.03 8.31
N ALA A 10 7.15 -7.85 9.10
CA ALA A 10 8.04 -8.89 8.59
C ALA A 10 7.29 -10.03 7.88
N SER A 11 6.03 -10.28 8.27
CA SER A 11 5.13 -11.24 7.64
C SER A 11 3.98 -10.59 6.86
N CYS A 12 3.97 -9.26 6.73
CA CYS A 12 2.86 -8.53 6.12
C CYS A 12 2.84 -8.72 4.60
N ASN A 13 1.83 -9.45 4.14
CA ASN A 13 1.49 -9.69 2.74
C ASN A 13 0.25 -8.91 2.28
N ARG A 14 -0.13 -7.84 3.00
CA ARG A 14 -1.32 -7.05 2.72
C ARG A 14 -0.99 -5.83 1.87
N LEU A 15 -1.70 -5.70 0.76
CA LEU A 15 -1.78 -4.50 -0.07
C LEU A 15 -3.21 -3.95 0.03
N ARG A 16 -3.37 -2.64 -0.16
CA ARG A 16 -4.69 -2.00 -0.15
C ARG A 16 -4.85 -1.06 -1.32
N VAL A 17 -6.06 -0.96 -1.86
CA VAL A 17 -6.41 0.03 -2.88
C VAL A 17 -7.43 0.98 -2.28
N SER A 18 -7.15 2.28 -2.35
CA SER A 18 -8.09 3.32 -1.89
C SER A 18 -9.25 3.50 -2.86
N SER A 19 -10.34 4.11 -2.40
CA SER A 19 -11.53 4.39 -3.22
C SER A 19 -11.24 5.29 -4.43
N VAL A 20 -10.16 6.07 -4.38
CA VAL A 20 -9.69 6.91 -5.49
C VAL A 20 -8.77 6.16 -6.47
N GLY A 21 -8.51 4.86 -6.26
CA GLY A 21 -7.73 4.02 -7.16
C GLY A 21 -6.21 4.10 -6.96
N LYS A 22 -5.74 4.40 -5.73
CA LYS A 22 -4.32 4.33 -5.39
C LYS A 22 -3.96 3.05 -4.65
N LEU A 23 -2.89 2.39 -5.07
CA LEU A 23 -2.29 1.24 -4.40
C LEU A 23 -1.39 1.69 -3.26
N HIS A 24 -1.72 1.26 -2.04
CA HIS A 24 -0.94 1.45 -0.83
C HIS A 24 -0.26 0.14 -0.45
N LEU A 25 1.08 0.17 -0.44
CA LEU A 25 1.92 -0.98 -0.09
C LEU A 25 2.05 -1.22 1.42
N CYS A 26 1.67 -0.22 2.22
CA CYS A 26 1.65 -0.27 3.68
C CYS A 26 0.50 0.59 4.21
N LEU A 27 -0.06 0.19 5.37
CA LEU A 27 -1.06 0.99 6.08
C LEU A 27 -0.55 2.36 6.49
N PHE A 28 0.75 2.47 6.79
CA PHE A 28 1.41 3.68 7.27
C PHE A 28 2.35 4.30 6.22
N GLY A 29 2.33 3.77 4.99
CA GLY A 29 3.16 4.21 3.87
C GLY A 29 2.83 5.61 3.39
N ASP A 30 3.86 6.44 3.20
CA ASP A 30 3.70 7.69 2.47
C ASP A 30 3.67 7.44 0.96
N GLY A 31 2.60 7.92 0.31
CA GLY A 31 2.40 7.76 -1.13
C GLY A 31 1.72 6.44 -1.52
N GLY A 32 0.80 6.54 -2.48
CA GLY A 32 0.19 5.40 -3.15
C GLY A 32 0.42 5.51 -4.66
N VAL A 33 0.56 4.38 -5.34
CA VAL A 33 0.74 4.31 -6.79
C VAL A 33 -0.62 4.45 -7.47
N ASP A 34 -0.77 5.40 -8.38
CA ASP A 34 -1.99 5.53 -9.18
C ASP A 34 -2.18 4.29 -10.07
N LEU A 35 -3.34 3.65 -9.91
CA LEU A 35 -3.81 2.54 -10.76
C LEU A 35 -5.06 2.93 -11.54
N ARG A 36 -5.70 4.07 -11.22
CA ARG A 36 -6.98 4.51 -11.78
C ARG A 36 -6.97 4.52 -13.32
N ASP A 37 -5.87 4.99 -13.90
CA ASP A 37 -5.63 5.09 -15.35
C ASP A 37 -5.50 3.74 -16.05
N LEU A 38 -5.18 2.68 -15.31
CA LEU A 38 -4.99 1.31 -15.81
C LEU A 38 -6.16 0.38 -15.47
N LEU A 39 -7.25 0.94 -14.93
CA LEU A 39 -8.49 0.22 -14.60
C LEU A 39 -9.66 0.64 -15.50
N GLU A 40 -9.37 1.36 -16.59
CA GLU A 40 -10.40 1.89 -17.50
C GLU A 40 -10.80 0.87 -18.57
N ASP A 41 -9.89 -0.03 -18.97
CA ASP A 41 -10.11 -1.05 -20.01
C ASP A 41 -9.36 -2.37 -19.71
N ASP A 42 -10.00 -3.50 -19.98
CA ASP A 42 -9.43 -4.85 -19.80
C ASP A 42 -8.15 -5.07 -20.65
N ALA A 43 -8.01 -4.37 -21.79
CA ALA A 43 -6.80 -4.41 -22.62
C ALA A 43 -5.55 -3.86 -21.90
N GLN A 44 -5.72 -3.14 -20.79
CA GLN A 44 -4.62 -2.58 -20.00
C GLN A 44 -4.11 -3.55 -18.91
N GLN A 45 -4.67 -4.77 -18.81
CA GLN A 45 -4.34 -5.72 -17.76
C GLN A 45 -2.82 -5.97 -17.63
N ASP A 46 -2.11 -6.18 -18.73
CA ASP A 46 -0.65 -6.42 -18.70
C ASP A 46 0.12 -5.23 -18.13
N ALA A 47 -0.30 -4.00 -18.47
CA ALA A 47 0.31 -2.78 -17.96
C ALA A 47 0.01 -2.58 -16.46
N LEU A 48 -1.19 -2.95 -16.02
CA LEU A 48 -1.58 -2.95 -14.61
C LEU A 48 -0.73 -3.93 -13.80
N GLU A 49 -0.57 -5.17 -14.28
CA GLU A 49 0.26 -6.20 -13.63
C GLU A 49 1.72 -5.76 -13.53
N ALA A 50 2.27 -5.16 -14.59
CA ALA A 50 3.62 -4.62 -14.60
C ALA A 50 3.79 -3.50 -13.56
N ARG A 51 2.83 -2.55 -13.49
CA ARG A 51 2.87 -1.43 -12.53
C ARG A 51 2.79 -1.92 -11.09
N ILE A 52 1.93 -2.90 -10.80
CA ILE A 52 1.82 -3.49 -9.46
C ILE A 52 3.12 -4.20 -9.08
N SER A 53 3.69 -4.97 -10.01
CA SER A 53 4.95 -5.69 -9.79
C SER A 53 6.11 -4.74 -9.53
N GLU A 54 6.22 -3.66 -10.30
CA GLU A 54 7.21 -2.60 -10.08
C GLU A 54 7.00 -1.92 -8.72
N ALA A 55 5.76 -1.54 -8.39
CA ALA A 55 5.43 -0.94 -7.10
C ALA A 55 5.85 -1.83 -5.92
N LEU A 56 5.67 -3.16 -6.02
CA LEU A 56 6.08 -4.10 -4.98
C LEU A 56 7.58 -4.11 -4.72
N THR A 57 8.42 -3.81 -5.71
CA THR A 57 9.87 -3.67 -5.50
C THR A 57 10.21 -2.48 -4.61
N HIS A 58 9.36 -1.46 -4.58
CA HIS A 58 9.50 -0.27 -3.73
C HIS A 58 8.89 -0.45 -2.32
N LYS A 59 8.34 -1.63 -2.01
CA LYS A 59 7.80 -1.93 -0.67
C LYS A 59 8.93 -1.98 0.35
N LYS A 60 9.09 -0.90 1.12
CA LYS A 60 10.02 -0.86 2.25
C LYS A 60 9.66 -1.96 3.26
N GLN A 61 10.65 -2.75 3.68
CA GLN A 61 10.45 -3.90 4.58
C GLN A 61 9.93 -3.51 5.97
N THR A 62 10.19 -2.29 6.43
CA THR A 62 9.74 -1.82 7.74
C THR A 62 9.24 -0.39 7.66
N HIS A 63 8.09 -0.14 8.30
CA HIS A 63 7.82 1.19 8.81
C HIS A 63 8.58 1.32 10.11
N PHE A 64 9.37 2.38 10.25
CA PHE A 64 10.04 2.72 11.49
C PHE A 64 9.03 3.23 12.54
N LEU A 65 7.95 2.47 12.78
CA LEU A 65 6.91 2.77 13.75
C LEU A 65 7.51 2.93 15.15
N HIS A 66 8.55 2.15 15.46
CA HIS A 66 9.31 2.28 16.71
C HIS A 66 10.11 3.58 16.82
N GLN A 67 10.38 4.27 15.70
CA GLN A 67 11.03 5.59 15.64
C GLN A 67 10.00 6.73 15.55
N GLY A 68 8.70 6.44 15.73
CA GLY A 68 7.63 7.43 15.71
C GLY A 68 7.18 7.88 14.31
N ASN A 69 7.59 7.18 13.25
CA ASN A 69 7.21 7.53 11.89
C ASN A 69 5.91 6.81 11.47
N THR A 70 4.77 7.44 11.72
CA THR A 70 3.43 6.93 11.39
C THR A 70 3.03 7.15 9.92
N GLY A 71 3.85 7.87 9.14
CA GLY A 71 3.50 8.35 7.80
C GLY A 71 2.21 9.17 7.76
N ILE A 72 1.54 9.21 6.60
CA ILE A 72 0.30 9.97 6.34
C ILE A 72 -0.94 9.48 7.10
N THR A 73 -0.90 8.29 7.70
CA THR A 73 -2.11 7.65 8.23
C THR A 73 -2.43 8.16 9.63
N GLN A 74 -3.02 9.35 9.68
CA GLN A 74 -3.59 9.97 10.89
C GLN A 74 -4.92 9.29 11.30
N ASN A 75 -5.64 8.70 10.34
CA ASN A 75 -6.92 8.03 10.58
C ASN A 75 -7.10 6.80 9.67
N LEU A 76 -7.36 5.64 10.27
CA LEU A 76 -7.52 4.35 9.59
C LEU A 76 -8.74 4.31 8.65
N SER A 77 -9.73 5.18 8.88
CA SER A 77 -10.95 5.25 8.06
C SER A 77 -10.66 5.62 6.60
N TYR A 78 -9.54 6.30 6.31
CA TYR A 78 -9.17 6.70 4.96
C TYR A 78 -8.76 5.53 4.06
N ILE A 79 -8.28 4.43 4.66
CA ILE A 79 -7.71 3.28 3.96
C ILE A 79 -8.61 2.02 4.08
N GLY A 80 -9.75 2.15 4.77
CA GLY A 80 -10.65 1.04 5.07
C GLY A 80 -10.09 0.21 6.23
N GLY A 81 -10.73 0.32 7.40
CA GLY A 81 -10.34 -0.36 8.65
C GLY A 81 -10.24 -1.88 8.51
#